data_AF-A0A258JNB7-F1
#
_entry.id   AF-A0A258JNB7-F1
#
_cell.length_a   1.000
_cell.length_b   1.000
_cell.length_c   1.000
_cell.angle_alpha   90.00
_cell.angle_beta   90.00
_cell.angle_gamma   90.00
#
_symmetry.space_group_name_H-M   'P 1'
#
loop_
_entity.id
_entity.type
_entity.pdbx_description
1 polymer ?
#
loop_
_entity_poly.entity_id
_entity_poly.type
_entity_poly.pdbx_seq_one_letter_code
_entity_poly.pdbx_strand_id
1 'polypeptide(L)'
;TNAVSINTPFNNSRLGLGVSLINDKIGPMHENTISTDLSYTIPTSETVKLSFGVKATVNLFDIDINKLTPAQGGDPSLQGFNNKISPNIGAGVYLHSDKAYVGLSIPNFIESNRYDDNDTKVFKEKINYYLIAGYVMDLSYNLKFKPALLTKMVQGAPLQVDVSGNFMFNDKLTLGLAYRWSAAMSAMVGFQVSDAMYIGYGYDLETTKLDNYNSGSHEIFLRYEIFKNNNKITTPRFF
;
A
#
# COMPACT_ATOMS: atom_id res chain seq x y z
N THR A 1 5.19 1.36 11.59
CA THR A 1 5.28 0.44 10.44
C THR A 1 6.57 0.69 9.70
N ASN A 2 7.24 -0.36 9.25
CA ASN A 2 8.38 -0.27 8.35
C ASN A 2 8.06 -1.07 7.08
N ALA A 3 8.34 -0.51 5.91
CA ALA A 3 8.12 -1.19 4.64
C ALA A 3 9.33 -1.03 3.73
N VAL A 4 9.75 -2.13 3.11
CA VAL A 4 10.80 -2.17 2.08
C VAL A 4 10.24 -2.90 0.88
N SER A 5 10.41 -2.33 -0.31
CA SER A 5 10.00 -2.95 -1.56
C SER A 5 11.05 -2.75 -2.64
N ILE A 6 11.17 -3.75 -3.50
CA ILE A 6 12.05 -3.75 -4.67
C ILE A 6 11.24 -4.30 -5.82
N ASN A 7 11.24 -3.60 -6.95
CA ASN A 7 10.58 -4.04 -8.16
C ASN A 7 11.48 -3.82 -9.37
N THR A 8 11.44 -4.75 -10.33
CA THR A 8 12.20 -4.66 -11.56
C THR A 8 11.40 -5.22 -12.74
N PRO A 9 11.41 -4.55 -13.90
CA PRO A 9 11.03 -5.21 -15.14
C PRO A 9 12.09 -6.24 -15.51
N PHE A 10 11.68 -7.35 -16.14
CA PHE A 10 12.63 -8.26 -16.79
C PHE A 10 12.95 -7.72 -18.18
N ASN A 11 14.21 -7.31 -18.40
CA ASN A 11 14.67 -6.74 -19.66
C ASN A 11 14.28 -7.63 -20.86
N ASN A 12 13.81 -6.98 -21.94
CA ASN A 12 13.33 -7.61 -23.18
C ASN A 12 12.12 -8.55 -23.04
N SER A 13 11.42 -8.54 -21.90
CA SER A 13 10.19 -9.30 -21.72
C SER A 13 9.03 -8.39 -21.32
N ARG A 14 7.83 -8.96 -21.37
CA ARG A 14 6.61 -8.34 -20.85
C ARG A 14 6.39 -8.62 -19.36
N LEU A 15 7.39 -9.19 -18.68
CA LEU A 15 7.29 -9.63 -17.29
C LEU A 15 7.90 -8.59 -16.33
N GLY A 16 7.30 -8.47 -15.15
CA GLY A 16 7.86 -7.71 -14.03
C GLY A 16 7.82 -8.53 -12.74
N LEU A 17 8.83 -8.34 -11.89
CA LEU A 17 8.95 -8.96 -10.57
C LEU A 17 8.95 -7.87 -9.50
N GLY A 18 8.26 -8.13 -8.40
CA GLY A 18 8.29 -7.33 -7.19
C GLY A 18 8.49 -8.20 -5.95
N VAL A 19 9.20 -7.67 -4.96
CA VAL A 19 9.29 -8.26 -3.62
C VAL A 19 9.08 -7.14 -2.62
N SER A 20 8.28 -7.40 -1.58
CA SER A 20 8.11 -6.47 -0.47
C SER A 20 8.10 -7.17 0.87
N LEU A 21 8.63 -6.47 1.86
CA LEU A 21 8.64 -6.87 3.26
C LEU A 21 8.04 -5.72 4.07
N ILE A 22 6.98 -6.03 4.81
CA ILE A 22 6.30 -5.09 5.70
C ILE A 22 6.43 -5.65 7.11
N ASN A 23 6.88 -4.80 8.02
CA ASN A 23 6.99 -5.08 9.43
C ASN A 23 6.08 -4.12 10.20
N ASP A 24 5.02 -4.68 10.78
CA ASP A 24 4.03 -3.97 11.56
C ASP A 24 4.12 -4.37 13.03
N LYS A 25 4.07 -3.36 13.90
CA LYS A 25 4.05 -3.53 15.34
C LYS A 25 2.99 -2.63 15.94
N ILE A 26 1.96 -3.24 16.52
CA ILE A 26 0.85 -2.53 17.15
C ILE A 26 0.73 -3.06 18.58
N GLY A 27 1.24 -2.29 19.54
CA GLY A 27 1.29 -2.70 20.95
C GLY A 27 2.08 -4.03 21.14
N PRO A 28 1.44 -5.10 21.67
CA PRO A 28 2.08 -6.41 21.85
C PRO A 28 2.09 -7.27 20.58
N MET A 29 1.37 -6.87 19.52
CA MET A 29 1.27 -7.63 18.27
C MET A 29 2.41 -7.27 17.33
N HIS A 30 2.97 -8.28 16.68
CA HIS A 30 4.00 -8.16 15.67
C HIS A 30 3.61 -8.97 14.43
N GLU A 31 3.63 -8.32 13.26
CA GLU A 31 3.28 -8.95 12.00
C GLU A 31 4.37 -8.66 10.96
N ASN A 32 4.95 -9.73 10.40
CA ASN A 32 5.84 -9.63 9.25
C ASN A 32 5.13 -10.19 8.02
N THR A 33 4.99 -9.36 7.01
CA THR A 33 4.37 -9.72 5.75
C THR A 33 5.44 -9.74 4.67
N ILE A 34 5.68 -10.91 4.08
CA ILE A 34 6.59 -11.09 2.95
C ILE A 34 5.73 -11.33 1.70
N SER A 35 5.92 -10.52 0.67
CA SER A 35 5.18 -10.62 -0.58
C SER A 35 6.10 -10.75 -1.77
N THR A 36 5.70 -11.55 -2.75
CA THR A 36 6.31 -11.65 -4.08
C THR A 36 5.24 -11.43 -5.13
N ASP A 37 5.51 -10.55 -6.09
CA ASP A 37 4.59 -10.12 -7.12
C ASP A 37 5.16 -10.48 -8.50
N LEU A 38 4.35 -11.09 -9.36
CA LEU A 38 4.66 -11.34 -10.75
C LEU A 38 3.63 -10.64 -11.63
N SER A 39 4.10 -9.96 -12.67
CA SER A 39 3.22 -9.23 -13.59
C SER A 39 3.53 -9.55 -15.04
N TYR A 40 2.51 -9.49 -15.88
CA TYR A 40 2.61 -9.61 -17.33
C TYR A 40 1.85 -8.48 -18.02
N THR A 41 2.54 -7.70 -18.85
CA THR A 41 1.99 -6.51 -19.52
C THR A 41 1.77 -6.75 -21.01
N ILE A 42 0.53 -6.58 -21.46
CA ILE A 42 0.13 -6.62 -22.86
C ILE A 42 -0.04 -5.17 -23.34
N PRO A 43 0.73 -4.69 -24.34
CA PRO A 43 0.45 -3.43 -25.00
C PRO A 43 -0.82 -3.59 -25.84
N THR A 44 -1.90 -2.91 -25.44
CA THR A 44 -3.19 -2.93 -26.16
C THR A 44 -3.18 -1.90 -27.28
N SER A 45 -2.41 -0.82 -27.14
CA SER A 45 -2.14 0.19 -28.17
C SER A 45 -0.72 0.75 -28.00
N GLU A 46 -0.33 1.73 -28.82
CA GLU A 46 0.96 2.42 -28.69
C GLU A 46 1.11 3.15 -27.34
N THR A 47 0.00 3.62 -26.77
CA THR A 47 -0.02 4.46 -25.56
C THR A 47 -0.66 3.76 -24.35
N VAL A 48 -1.39 2.66 -24.55
CA VAL A 48 -2.14 1.96 -23.50
C VAL A 48 -1.64 0.53 -23.32
N LYS A 49 -1.39 0.17 -22.07
CA LYS A 49 -0.89 -1.12 -21.64
C LYS A 49 -1.82 -1.72 -20.60
N LEU A 50 -2.17 -2.99 -20.78
CA LEU A 50 -2.94 -3.78 -19.84
C LEU A 50 -2.01 -4.75 -19.13
N SER A 51 -1.92 -4.67 -17.80
CA SER A 51 -1.05 -5.52 -16.99
C SER A 51 -1.88 -6.42 -16.09
N PHE A 52 -1.51 -7.69 -16.03
CA PHE A 52 -2.07 -8.66 -15.12
C PHE A 52 -1.01 -8.96 -14.06
N GLY A 53 -1.41 -9.01 -12.80
CA GLY A 53 -0.53 -9.30 -11.68
C GLY A 53 -1.05 -10.46 -10.85
N VAL A 54 -0.15 -11.30 -10.37
CA VAL A 54 -0.40 -12.27 -9.30
C VAL A 54 0.55 -11.98 -8.16
N LYS A 55 0.05 -12.18 -6.94
CA LYS A 55 0.77 -11.93 -5.70
C LYS A 55 0.76 -13.19 -4.86
N ALA A 56 1.90 -13.54 -4.28
CA ALA A 56 2.01 -14.55 -3.23
C ALA A 56 2.49 -13.86 -1.96
N THR A 57 1.81 -14.11 -0.85
CA THR A 57 2.07 -13.46 0.43
C THR A 57 2.22 -14.50 1.52
N VAL A 58 3.14 -14.29 2.46
CA VAL A 58 3.24 -15.05 3.70
C VAL A 58 3.23 -14.07 4.86
N ASN A 59 2.21 -14.20 5.72
CA ASN A 59 2.09 -13.41 6.94
C ASN A 59 2.59 -14.24 8.12
N LEU A 60 3.52 -13.69 8.89
CA LEU A 60 4.06 -14.25 10.13
C LEU A 60 3.54 -13.39 11.27
N PHE A 61 2.61 -13.91 12.05
CA PHE A 61 1.98 -13.20 13.15
C PHE A 61 2.42 -13.75 14.50
N ASP A 62 2.82 -12.84 15.39
CA ASP A 62 3.27 -13.14 16.74
C ASP A 62 2.67 -12.15 17.75
N ILE A 63 2.48 -12.60 18.99
CA ILE A 63 2.02 -11.77 20.11
C ILE A 63 2.98 -11.94 21.28
N ASP A 64 3.54 -10.83 21.74
CA ASP A 64 4.36 -10.81 22.95
C ASP A 64 3.46 -10.79 24.20
N ILE A 65 3.21 -11.98 24.73
CA ILE A 65 2.37 -12.20 25.92
C ILE A 65 2.94 -11.47 27.16
N ASN A 66 4.25 -11.21 27.22
CA ASN A 66 4.86 -10.54 28.38
C ASN A 66 4.50 -9.05 28.48
N LYS A 67 3.97 -8.48 27.40
CA LYS A 67 3.44 -7.10 27.36
C LYS A 67 1.94 -7.04 27.62
N LEU A 68 1.29 -8.18 27.84
CA LEU A 68 -0.12 -8.24 28.22
C LEU A 68 -0.24 -8.19 29.73
N THR A 69 -1.26 -7.49 30.22
CA THR A 69 -1.66 -7.50 31.64
C THR A 69 -2.93 -8.33 31.76
N PRO A 70 -2.83 -9.67 31.93
CA PRO A 70 -4.01 -10.52 32.04
C PRO A 70 -4.90 -10.08 33.20
N ALA A 71 -6.22 -10.09 33.00
CA ALA A 71 -7.18 -9.89 34.09
C ALA A 71 -7.15 -11.05 35.11
N GLN A 72 -6.73 -12.25 34.67
CA GLN A 72 -6.48 -13.43 35.51
C GLN A 72 -5.09 -14.01 35.23
N GLY A 73 -4.27 -14.15 36.28
CA GLY A 73 -2.98 -14.83 36.17
C GLY A 73 -3.17 -16.28 35.72
N GLY A 74 -2.48 -16.68 34.65
CA GLY A 74 -2.54 -18.04 34.13
C GLY A 74 -3.68 -18.34 33.14
N ASP A 75 -4.35 -17.31 32.58
CA ASP A 75 -5.38 -17.49 31.55
C ASP A 75 -4.91 -18.43 30.41
N PRO A 76 -5.53 -19.61 30.24
CA PRO A 76 -5.18 -20.55 29.18
C PRO A 76 -5.31 -19.96 27.77
N SER A 77 -6.17 -18.95 27.59
CA SER A 77 -6.39 -18.24 26.32
C SER A 77 -5.18 -17.39 25.90
N LEU A 78 -4.29 -17.09 26.84
CA LEU A 78 -3.01 -16.40 26.60
C LEU A 78 -1.82 -17.37 26.55
N GLN A 79 -2.04 -18.67 26.77
CA GLN A 79 -1.02 -19.70 26.67
C GLN A 79 -1.12 -20.36 25.29
N GLY A 80 -0.05 -20.29 24.49
CA GLY A 80 0.00 -20.94 23.17
C GLY A 80 -0.19 -20.03 21.95
N PHE A 81 0.05 -18.72 22.07
CA PHE A 81 0.32 -17.89 20.89
C PHE A 81 1.65 -18.30 20.26
N ASN A 82 1.61 -19.41 19.53
CA ASN A 82 2.69 -19.84 18.65
C ASN A 82 2.55 -19.10 17.33
N ASN A 83 3.65 -18.51 16.86
CA ASN A 83 3.86 -17.91 15.53
C ASN A 83 2.92 -18.50 14.47
N LYS A 84 1.86 -17.75 14.11
CA LYS A 84 0.91 -18.17 13.08
C LYS A 84 1.44 -17.77 11.72
N ILE A 85 1.57 -18.77 10.85
CA ILE A 85 1.95 -18.57 9.45
C ILE A 85 0.68 -18.67 8.61
N SER A 86 0.34 -17.58 7.92
CA SER A 86 -0.84 -17.49 7.05
C SER A 86 -0.39 -17.16 5.63
N PRO A 87 -0.24 -18.17 4.75
CA PRO A 87 0.01 -17.92 3.33
C PRO A 87 -1.25 -17.37 2.66
N ASN A 88 -1.05 -16.54 1.64
CA ASN A 88 -2.12 -15.95 0.84
C ASN A 88 -1.69 -15.79 -0.61
N ILE A 89 -2.68 -15.62 -1.48
CA ILE A 89 -2.49 -15.30 -2.88
C ILE A 89 -3.41 -14.14 -3.25
N GLY A 90 -2.98 -13.34 -4.21
CA GLY A 90 -3.72 -12.21 -4.72
C GLY A 90 -3.59 -12.10 -6.23
N ALA A 91 -4.46 -11.29 -6.83
CA ALA A 91 -4.41 -10.97 -8.24
C ALA A 91 -4.89 -9.55 -8.50
N GLY A 92 -4.49 -8.99 -9.63
CA GLY A 92 -4.93 -7.68 -10.06
C GLY A 92 -4.82 -7.48 -11.56
N VAL A 93 -5.61 -6.52 -12.04
CA VAL A 93 -5.58 -6.03 -13.42
C VAL A 93 -5.33 -4.53 -13.36
N TYR A 94 -4.46 -4.05 -14.22
CA TYR A 94 -4.00 -2.67 -14.24
C TYR A 94 -3.91 -2.16 -15.68
N LEU A 95 -4.85 -1.31 -16.06
CA LEU A 95 -4.89 -0.65 -17.36
C LEU A 95 -4.26 0.74 -17.22
N HIS A 96 -3.25 1.04 -18.01
CA HIS A 96 -2.48 2.26 -17.82
C HIS A 96 -1.88 2.82 -19.10
N SER A 97 -1.69 4.13 -19.11
CA SER A 97 -0.96 4.91 -20.10
C SER A 97 0.07 5.80 -19.41
N ASP A 98 0.74 6.65 -20.18
CA ASP A 98 1.71 7.60 -19.63
C ASP A 98 1.06 8.64 -18.68
N LYS A 99 -0.24 8.91 -18.84
CA LYS A 99 -0.97 9.91 -18.05
C LYS A 99 -2.10 9.34 -17.20
N ALA A 100 -2.74 8.25 -17.60
CA ALA A 100 -3.92 7.71 -16.93
C ALA A 100 -3.67 6.30 -16.40
N TYR A 101 -4.37 5.93 -15.33
CA TYR A 101 -4.43 4.54 -14.91
C TYR A 101 -5.74 4.20 -14.21
N VAL A 102 -6.15 2.94 -14.34
CA VAL A 102 -7.23 2.32 -13.57
C VAL A 102 -6.78 0.90 -13.22
N GLY A 103 -7.01 0.48 -11.99
CA GLY A 103 -6.64 -0.84 -11.53
C GLY A 103 -7.69 -1.43 -10.60
N LEU A 104 -7.82 -2.75 -10.66
CA LEU A 104 -8.63 -3.55 -9.76
C LEU A 104 -7.76 -4.66 -9.18
N SER A 105 -7.81 -4.89 -7.88
CA SER A 105 -7.04 -5.96 -7.26
C SER A 105 -7.72 -6.55 -6.03
N ILE A 106 -7.34 -7.80 -5.77
CA ILE A 106 -7.66 -8.54 -4.55
C ILE A 106 -6.30 -9.03 -4.04
N PRO A 107 -5.70 -8.40 -3.02
CA PRO A 107 -4.36 -8.75 -2.57
C PRO A 107 -4.29 -10.09 -1.84
N ASN A 108 -5.41 -10.49 -1.20
CA ASN A 108 -5.53 -11.69 -0.38
C ASN A 108 -6.89 -12.36 -0.65
N PHE A 109 -6.87 -13.54 -1.29
CA PHE A 109 -8.05 -14.36 -1.55
C PHE A 109 -8.41 -15.29 -0.39
N ILE A 110 -7.41 -15.69 0.41
CA ILE A 110 -7.59 -16.67 1.48
C ILE A 110 -7.98 -15.94 2.76
N GLU A 111 -9.17 -16.24 3.28
CA GLU A 111 -9.59 -15.76 4.59
C GLU A 111 -8.95 -16.64 5.67
N SER A 112 -7.95 -16.11 6.39
CA SER A 112 -7.35 -16.83 7.51
C SER A 112 -8.13 -16.52 8.79
N ASN A 113 -8.51 -17.58 9.52
CA ASN A 113 -9.01 -17.46 10.87
C ASN A 113 -7.81 -17.35 11.81
N ARG A 114 -7.66 -16.21 12.49
CA ARG A 114 -6.56 -15.98 13.43
C ARG A 114 -6.86 -16.54 14.84
N TYR A 115 -8.04 -17.15 15.08
CA TYR A 115 -8.41 -17.82 16.34
C TYR A 115 -9.43 -18.95 16.09
N ASP A 116 -9.26 -20.09 16.77
CA ASP A 116 -10.24 -21.17 16.82
C ASP A 116 -10.19 -21.79 18.22
N ASP A 117 -11.03 -21.27 19.12
CA ASP A 117 -11.44 -21.97 20.33
C ASP A 117 -12.89 -21.52 20.67
N ASN A 118 -13.79 -22.49 20.83
CA ASN A 118 -15.20 -22.36 21.22
C ASN A 118 -16.05 -21.27 20.53
N ASP A 119 -16.41 -21.52 19.26
CA ASP A 119 -17.58 -20.96 18.53
C ASP A 119 -17.71 -19.43 18.47
N THR A 120 -16.65 -18.69 18.82
CA THR A 120 -16.61 -17.23 18.73
C THR A 120 -15.40 -16.77 17.92
N LYS A 121 -15.68 -16.30 16.70
CA LYS A 121 -14.69 -15.87 15.71
C LYS A 121 -14.23 -14.44 16.03
N VAL A 122 -13.05 -14.27 16.63
CA VAL A 122 -12.58 -12.95 17.06
C VAL A 122 -11.81 -12.19 15.96
N PHE A 123 -11.09 -12.87 15.06
CA PHE A 123 -10.36 -12.22 13.97
C PHE A 123 -10.39 -13.03 12.67
N LYS A 124 -11.21 -12.57 11.72
CA LYS A 124 -11.29 -13.12 10.36
C LYS A 124 -10.67 -12.12 9.40
N GLU A 125 -9.60 -12.51 8.71
CA GLU A 125 -9.12 -11.73 7.56
C GLU A 125 -10.16 -11.85 6.45
N LYS A 126 -10.83 -10.75 6.11
CA LYS A 126 -11.82 -10.73 5.04
C LYS A 126 -11.17 -10.36 3.73
N ILE A 127 -11.73 -10.86 2.64
CA ILE A 127 -11.32 -10.48 1.28
C ILE A 127 -11.55 -8.97 1.10
N ASN A 128 -10.50 -8.26 0.70
CA ASN A 128 -10.53 -6.83 0.40
C ASN A 128 -10.45 -6.65 -1.12
N TYR A 129 -11.38 -5.88 -1.68
CA TYR A 129 -11.35 -5.47 -3.07
C TYR A 129 -10.83 -4.04 -3.15
N TYR A 130 -9.86 -3.80 -4.03
CA TYR A 130 -9.27 -2.50 -4.26
C TYR A 130 -9.56 -2.02 -5.67
N LEU A 131 -9.94 -0.76 -5.78
CA LEU A 131 -10.04 -0.04 -7.05
C LEU A 131 -9.17 1.20 -6.95
N ILE A 132 -8.30 1.41 -7.93
CA ILE A 132 -7.51 2.63 -8.06
C ILE A 132 -7.81 3.30 -9.39
N ALA A 133 -7.76 4.62 -9.39
CA ALA A 133 -7.79 5.41 -10.62
C ALA A 133 -6.99 6.70 -10.43
N GLY A 134 -6.45 7.24 -11.52
CA GLY A 134 -5.76 8.52 -11.48
C GLY A 134 -5.38 9.03 -12.85
N TYR A 135 -5.12 10.34 -12.91
CA TYR A 135 -4.78 11.02 -14.15
C TYR A 135 -3.77 12.13 -13.90
N VAL A 136 -2.79 12.29 -14.78
CA VAL A 136 -1.79 13.36 -14.74
C VAL A 136 -2.16 14.41 -15.78
N MET A 137 -2.45 15.62 -15.30
CA MET A 137 -2.71 16.80 -16.13
C MET A 137 -1.49 17.71 -16.13
N ASP A 138 -1.02 18.08 -17.32
CA ASP A 138 -0.04 19.16 -17.48
C ASP A 138 -0.83 20.49 -17.49
N LEU A 139 -0.85 21.21 -16.35
CA LEU A 139 -1.54 22.50 -16.24
C LEU A 139 -0.71 23.62 -16.87
N SER A 140 0.61 23.49 -16.85
CA SER A 140 1.57 24.41 -17.47
C SER A 140 2.88 23.67 -17.76
N TYR A 141 3.83 24.32 -18.44
CA TYR A 141 5.13 23.71 -18.78
C TYR A 141 5.92 23.23 -17.55
N ASN A 142 5.64 23.81 -16.37
CA ASN A 142 6.31 23.54 -15.11
C ASN A 142 5.37 23.04 -14.01
N LEU A 143 4.08 22.82 -14.29
CA LEU A 143 3.10 22.44 -13.27
C LEU A 143 2.27 21.26 -13.75
N LYS A 144 2.33 20.18 -13.00
CA LYS A 144 1.50 18.99 -13.19
C LYS A 144 0.57 18.80 -12.02
N PHE A 145 -0.67 18.39 -12.29
CA PHE A 145 -1.65 18.04 -11.28
C PHE A 145 -2.11 16.59 -11.46
N LYS A 146 -2.09 15.81 -10.38
CA LYS A 146 -2.46 14.41 -10.35
C LYS A 146 -3.57 14.16 -9.32
N PRO A 147 -4.85 14.21 -9.72
CA PRO A 147 -5.92 13.61 -8.94
C PRO A 147 -5.82 12.08 -8.97
N ALA A 148 -6.09 11.47 -7.82
CA ALA A 148 -6.16 10.02 -7.69
C ALA A 148 -7.27 9.60 -6.72
N LEU A 149 -7.80 8.41 -6.97
CA LEU A 149 -8.85 7.75 -6.21
C LEU A 149 -8.34 6.36 -5.80
N LEU A 150 -8.59 5.97 -4.57
CA LEU A 150 -8.42 4.63 -4.04
C LEU A 150 -9.68 4.25 -3.29
N THR A 151 -10.33 3.17 -3.71
CA THR A 151 -11.51 2.62 -3.04
C THR A 151 -11.17 1.24 -2.52
N LYS A 152 -11.49 1.00 -1.24
CA LYS A 152 -11.39 -0.31 -0.59
C LYS A 152 -12.78 -0.76 -0.18
N MET A 153 -13.15 -1.96 -0.62
CA MET A 153 -14.43 -2.59 -0.28
C MET A 153 -14.17 -3.91 0.44
N VAL A 154 -14.85 -4.11 1.55
CA VAL A 154 -14.77 -5.31 2.37
C VAL A 154 -16.17 -5.76 2.72
N GLN A 155 -16.47 -7.05 2.56
CA GLN A 155 -17.82 -7.54 2.82
C GLN A 155 -18.21 -7.36 4.29
N GLY A 156 -19.27 -6.59 4.53
CA GLY A 156 -19.77 -6.31 5.88
C GLY A 156 -18.96 -5.27 6.66
N ALA A 157 -18.14 -4.44 5.99
CA ALA A 157 -17.59 -3.21 6.55
C ALA A 157 -18.04 -2.00 5.71
N PRO A 158 -18.02 -0.78 6.29
CA PRO A 158 -18.27 0.44 5.52
C PRO A 158 -17.28 0.59 4.35
N LEU A 159 -17.75 1.14 3.24
CA LEU A 159 -16.92 1.48 2.09
C LEU A 159 -15.87 2.51 2.51
N GLN A 160 -14.62 2.30 2.09
CA GLN A 160 -13.54 3.27 2.29
C GLN A 160 -13.13 3.87 0.95
N VAL A 161 -13.11 5.20 0.89
CA VAL A 161 -12.76 5.94 -0.32
C VAL A 161 -11.76 7.04 0.05
N ASP A 162 -10.63 7.01 -0.63
CA ASP A 162 -9.53 7.96 -0.49
C ASP A 162 -9.45 8.75 -1.80
N VAL A 163 -9.53 10.06 -1.70
CA VAL A 163 -9.32 10.98 -2.82
C VAL A 163 -8.07 11.80 -2.51
N SER A 164 -7.17 11.93 -3.48
CA SER A 164 -5.97 12.75 -3.33
C SER A 164 -5.72 13.63 -4.55
N GLY A 165 -5.03 14.74 -4.32
CA GLY A 165 -4.58 15.67 -5.33
C GLY A 165 -3.13 16.05 -5.08
N ASN A 166 -2.28 15.84 -6.09
CA ASN A 166 -0.85 16.13 -6.01
C ASN A 166 -0.44 17.13 -7.07
N PHE A 167 0.25 18.19 -6.67
CA PHE A 167 0.83 19.19 -7.56
C PHE A 167 2.34 19.01 -7.62
N MET A 168 2.89 18.87 -8.81
CA MET A 168 4.33 18.80 -9.03
C MET A 168 4.83 20.01 -9.80
N PHE A 169 5.80 20.71 -9.21
CA PHE A 169 6.42 21.91 -9.73
C PHE A 169 7.82 21.59 -10.26
N ASN A 170 8.10 22.01 -11.50
CA ASN A 170 9.40 21.86 -12.18
C ASN A 170 9.97 20.43 -12.16
N ASP A 171 9.11 19.40 -12.14
CA ASP A 171 9.51 17.99 -11.97
C ASP A 171 10.39 17.73 -10.74
N LYS A 172 10.30 18.59 -9.70
CA LYS A 172 11.15 18.54 -8.51
C LYS A 172 10.37 18.53 -7.20
N LEU A 173 9.50 19.50 -7.00
CA LEU A 173 8.76 19.67 -5.75
C LEU A 173 7.34 19.12 -5.93
N THR A 174 6.93 18.20 -5.07
CA THR A 174 5.56 17.67 -5.01
C THR A 174 4.89 18.14 -3.73
N LEU A 175 3.67 18.65 -3.85
CA LEU A 175 2.78 18.95 -2.73
C LEU A 175 1.49 18.15 -2.91
N GLY A 176 1.11 17.38 -1.89
CA GLY A 176 -0.04 16.50 -1.95
C GLY A 176 -1.00 16.75 -0.80
N LEU A 177 -2.29 16.63 -1.09
CA LEU A 177 -3.34 16.52 -0.09
C LEU A 177 -4.16 15.27 -0.38
N ALA A 178 -4.59 14.58 0.67
CA ALA A 178 -5.50 13.45 0.57
C ALA A 178 -6.60 13.55 1.62
N TYR A 179 -7.76 13.03 1.27
CA TYR A 179 -8.90 12.90 2.16
C TYR A 179 -9.43 11.47 2.08
N ARG A 180 -9.35 10.76 3.20
CA ARG A 180 -9.95 9.45 3.39
C ARG A 180 -11.31 9.65 4.05
N TRP A 181 -12.35 9.32 3.31
CA TRP A 181 -13.72 9.51 3.74
C TRP A 181 -13.94 8.85 5.11
N SER A 182 -14.33 9.67 6.08
CA SER A 182 -14.68 9.25 7.44
C SER A 182 -13.54 8.59 8.20
N ALA A 183 -12.28 8.93 7.86
CA ALA A 183 -11.12 8.44 8.58
C ALA A 183 -10.03 9.50 8.83
N ALA A 184 -9.55 10.18 7.78
CA ALA A 184 -8.35 11.00 7.89
C ALA A 184 -8.23 12.07 6.79
N MET A 185 -7.41 13.08 7.07
CA MET A 185 -6.91 14.03 6.10
C MET A 185 -5.39 14.02 6.14
N SER A 186 -4.75 14.00 4.98
CA SER A 186 -3.31 13.84 4.85
C SER A 186 -2.72 15.00 4.06
N ALA A 187 -1.51 15.39 4.41
CA ALA A 187 -0.70 16.30 3.63
C ALA A 187 0.68 15.70 3.40
N MET A 188 1.26 15.92 2.22
CA MET A 188 2.62 15.50 1.94
C MET A 188 3.42 16.54 1.17
N VAL A 189 4.73 16.49 1.37
CA VAL A 189 5.72 17.21 0.57
C VAL A 189 6.80 16.22 0.14
N GLY A 190 7.14 16.25 -1.15
CA GLY A 190 8.18 15.43 -1.74
C GLY A 190 9.14 16.27 -2.56
N PHE A 191 10.40 15.83 -2.65
CA PHE A 191 11.44 16.51 -3.41
C PHE A 191 12.32 15.52 -4.17
N GLN A 192 12.46 15.75 -5.47
CA GLN A 192 13.40 15.05 -6.34
C GLN A 192 14.80 15.68 -6.16
N VAL A 193 15.62 15.06 -5.33
CA VAL A 193 16.97 15.54 -4.99
C VAL A 193 17.93 15.36 -6.17
N SER A 194 17.79 14.26 -6.90
CA SER A 194 18.54 13.96 -8.12
C SER A 194 17.69 13.09 -9.03
N ASP A 195 18.07 12.83 -10.28
CA ASP A 195 17.33 11.89 -11.16
C ASP A 195 17.10 10.52 -10.53
N ALA A 196 17.98 10.08 -9.61
CA ALA A 196 17.90 8.76 -8.98
C ALA A 196 17.26 8.78 -7.59
N MET A 197 17.08 9.94 -6.96
CA MET A 197 16.66 10.01 -5.55
C MET A 197 15.49 10.96 -5.33
N TYR A 198 14.42 10.42 -4.73
CA TYR A 198 13.24 11.16 -4.31
C TYR A 198 13.00 10.93 -2.81
N ILE A 199 12.83 12.02 -2.06
CA ILE A 199 12.57 11.98 -0.62
C ILE A 199 11.24 12.66 -0.39
N GLY A 200 10.44 12.16 0.55
CA GLY A 200 9.26 12.89 0.98
C GLY A 200 8.89 12.62 2.41
N TYR A 201 7.96 13.45 2.85
CA TYR A 201 7.41 13.45 4.18
C TYR A 201 5.89 13.63 4.09
N GLY A 202 5.17 12.79 4.82
CA GLY A 202 3.73 12.82 4.95
C GLY A 202 3.31 13.04 6.41
N TYR A 203 2.19 13.72 6.57
CA TYR A 203 1.49 13.85 7.84
C TYR A 203 0.03 13.46 7.66
N ASP A 204 -0.42 12.48 8.44
CA ASP A 204 -1.78 12.00 8.49
C ASP A 204 -2.47 12.50 9.76
N LEU A 205 -3.54 13.28 9.59
CA LEU A 205 -4.41 13.71 10.67
C LEU A 205 -5.67 12.84 10.67
N GLU A 206 -5.95 12.16 11.78
CA GLU A 206 -7.20 11.43 11.93
C GLU A 206 -8.38 12.40 12.11
N THR A 207 -9.47 12.17 11.39
CA THR A 207 -10.69 13.01 11.45
C THR A 207 -11.82 12.33 12.23
N THR A 208 -11.53 11.20 12.87
CA THR A 208 -12.52 10.40 13.62
C THR A 208 -12.45 10.68 15.12
N LYS A 209 -13.33 10.03 15.89
CA LYS A 209 -13.34 10.11 17.37
C LYS A 209 -12.02 9.67 18.04
N LEU A 210 -11.10 9.05 17.29
CA LEU A 210 -9.74 8.75 17.74
C LEU A 210 -8.80 9.97 17.77
N ASP A 211 -9.17 11.11 17.17
CA ASP A 211 -8.41 12.39 17.23
C ASP A 211 -8.12 12.82 18.69
N ASN A 212 -9.00 12.49 19.65
CA ASN A 212 -8.78 12.77 21.07
C ASN A 212 -7.63 11.94 21.71
N TYR A 213 -7.16 10.90 21.05
CA TYR A 213 -6.15 9.96 21.55
C TYR A 213 -4.97 9.75 20.59
N ASN A 214 -5.05 10.26 19.36
CA ASN A 214 -4.03 10.15 18.34
C ASN A 214 -3.76 11.53 17.73
N SER A 215 -2.55 12.05 17.94
CA SER A 215 -2.12 13.36 17.43
C SER A 215 -1.68 13.34 15.96
N GLY A 216 -2.08 12.33 15.20
CA GLY A 216 -1.66 12.10 13.83
C GLY A 216 -0.38 11.27 13.70
N SER A 217 0.00 10.96 12.46
CA SER A 217 1.15 10.13 12.12
C SER A 217 2.10 10.83 11.17
N HIS A 218 3.40 10.65 11.41
CA HIS A 218 4.48 11.21 10.60
C HIS A 218 5.14 10.09 9.81
N GLU A 219 5.25 10.27 8.50
CA GLU A 219 5.89 9.30 7.61
C GLU A 219 7.02 9.96 6.82
N ILE A 220 8.15 9.26 6.70
CA ILE A 220 9.26 9.65 5.85
C ILE A 220 9.46 8.52 4.86
N PHE A 221 9.55 8.84 3.57
CA PHE A 221 9.80 7.85 2.52
C PHE A 221 10.95 8.28 1.62
N LEU A 222 11.67 7.28 1.13
CA LEU A 222 12.82 7.42 0.23
C LEU A 222 12.64 6.46 -0.94
N ARG A 223 12.78 6.97 -2.16
CA ARG A 223 12.86 6.17 -3.38
C ARG A 223 14.23 6.38 -4.02
N TYR A 224 14.87 5.29 -4.38
CA TYR A 224 16.15 5.29 -5.06
C TYR A 224 16.14 4.39 -6.31
N GLU A 225 16.58 4.91 -7.45
CA GLU A 225 16.66 4.18 -8.71
C GLU A 225 18.09 3.69 -8.97
N ILE A 226 18.29 2.37 -8.96
CA ILE A 226 19.63 1.74 -9.02
C ILE A 226 20.15 1.64 -10.47
N PHE A 227 19.27 1.31 -11.44
CA PHE A 227 19.64 1.11 -12.83
C PHE A 227 19.01 2.18 -13.72
N LYS A 228 19.79 3.19 -14.11
CA LYS A 228 19.39 4.19 -15.12
C LYS A 228 19.38 3.54 -16.51
N ASN A 229 18.22 3.44 -17.14
CA ASN A 229 18.18 3.50 -18.60
C ASN A 229 18.11 4.99 -18.98
N ASN A 230 18.96 5.44 -19.89
CA ASN A 230 19.24 6.85 -20.22
C ASN A 230 18.07 7.69 -20.79
N ASN A 231 16.81 7.32 -20.55
CA ASN A 231 15.65 8.12 -20.92
C ASN A 231 14.84 8.44 -19.66
N LYS A 232 14.58 9.76 -19.48
CA LYS A 232 13.63 10.41 -18.56
C LYS A 232 12.65 9.47 -17.86
N ILE A 233 12.39 9.71 -16.57
CA ILE A 233 11.29 9.17 -15.74
C ILE A 233 10.22 8.53 -16.64
N THR A 234 10.33 7.22 -16.86
CA THR A 234 9.56 6.52 -17.91
C THR A 234 8.06 6.45 -17.59
N THR A 235 7.67 6.93 -16.41
CA THR A 235 6.31 6.96 -15.93
C THR A 235 6.10 8.22 -15.06
N PRO A 236 5.85 9.40 -15.65
CA PRO A 236 5.66 10.67 -14.96
C PRO A 236 4.42 10.72 -14.04
N ARG A 237 3.74 9.60 -13.84
CA ARG A 237 2.60 9.41 -12.91
C ARG A 237 3.00 9.06 -11.48
N PHE A 238 4.25 8.63 -11.26
CA PHE A 238 4.75 8.26 -9.94
C PHE A 238 5.49 9.44 -9.30
N PHE A 239 4.74 10.48 -8.93
CA PHE A 239 5.16 11.55 -8.02
C PHE A 239 4.12 11.74 -6.92
#